data_AF-A0AAE3IDB3-F1
#
_entry.id   AF-A0AAE3IDB3-F1
#
_cell.length_a   1.000
_cell.length_b   1.000
_cell.length_c   1.000
_cell.angle_alpha   90.00
_cell.angle_beta   90.00
_cell.angle_gamma   90.00
#
_symmetry.space_group_name_H-M   'P 1'
#
loop_
_entity.id
_entity.type
_entity.pdbx_description
1 polymer ?
#
loop_
_entity_poly.entity_id
_entity_poly.type
_entity_poly.pdbx_seq_one_letter_code
_entity_poly.pdbx_strand_id
1 'polypeptide(L)' 'MKALESCRYCGEKLALGGRSLSCDECETGFHLDCADRADELTIDVNSRLLRSDTYEIECPECGHRWALGFEPDEWIE' A
#
# COMPACT_ATOMS: atom_id res chain seq x y z
N MET A 1 20.54 -3.41 -3.62
CA MET A 1 19.07 -3.39 -3.58
C MET A 1 18.70 -3.53 -2.13
N LYS A 2 18.30 -2.46 -1.43
CA LYS A 2 17.87 -2.54 -0.03
C LYS A 2 16.47 -3.18 -0.04
N ALA A 3 16.35 -4.30 0.66
CA ALA A 3 15.07 -5.01 0.74
C ALA A 3 14.11 -4.21 1.63
N LEU A 4 12.82 -4.34 1.39
CA LEU A 4 11.76 -3.87 2.27
C LEU A 4 11.82 -4.68 3.58
N GLU A 5 12.54 -4.16 4.58
CA GLU A 5 13.04 -5.03 5.67
C GLU A 5 11.95 -5.47 6.66
N SER A 6 10.99 -4.61 6.98
CA SER A 6 9.88 -4.90 7.91
C SER A 6 8.76 -3.86 7.78
N CYS A 7 7.53 -4.28 8.08
CA CYS A 7 6.38 -3.39 8.25
C CYS A 7 6.58 -2.49 9.47
N ARG A 8 6.40 -1.17 9.32
CA ARG A 8 6.58 -0.21 10.44
C ARG A 8 5.69 -0.51 11.65
N TYR A 9 4.53 -1.11 11.43
CA TYR A 9 3.49 -1.28 12.45
C TYR A 9 3.65 -2.55 13.27
N CYS A 10 3.80 -3.69 12.59
CA CYS A 10 3.89 -5.00 13.25
C CYS A 10 5.32 -5.51 13.36
N GLY A 11 6.28 -4.89 12.69
CA GLY A 11 7.68 -5.33 12.64
C GLY A 11 7.91 -6.59 11.78
N GLU A 12 6.85 -7.20 11.25
CA GLU A 12 6.96 -8.40 10.42
C GLU A 12 7.52 -8.09 9.03
N LYS A 13 8.18 -9.08 8.42
CA LYS A 13 8.75 -8.94 7.08
C LYS A 13 7.67 -8.66 6.05
N LEU A 14 7.95 -7.73 5.15
CA LEU A 14 7.08 -7.42 4.03
C LEU A 14 7.24 -8.50 2.96
N ALA A 15 6.14 -9.13 2.56
CA ALA A 15 6.14 -10.06 1.45
C ALA A 15 6.25 -9.31 0.10
N LEU A 16 7.09 -9.82 -0.80
CA LEU A 16 7.12 -9.42 -2.21
C LEU A 16 5.92 -10.08 -2.90
N GLY A 17 4.78 -9.38 -2.91
CA GLY A 17 3.50 -9.90 -3.39
C GLY A 17 2.50 -10.02 -2.25
N GLY A 18 1.41 -9.25 -2.35
CA GLY A 18 0.39 -9.11 -1.31
C GLY A 18 0.09 -7.63 -1.01
N ARG A 19 -0.74 -7.39 0.01
CA ARG A 19 -1.13 -6.05 0.51
C ARG A 19 0.01 -5.29 1.22
N SER A 20 1.25 -5.50 0.80
CA SER A 20 2.45 -4.84 1.32
C SER A 20 2.85 -3.72 0.36
N LEU A 21 3.13 -2.53 0.88
CA LEU A 21 3.52 -1.38 0.08
C LEU A 21 4.80 -0.75 0.61
N SER A 22 5.48 -0.05 -0.29
CA SER A 22 6.66 0.74 -0.03
C SER A 22 6.47 2.14 -0.55
N CYS A 23 6.75 3.15 0.27
CA CYS A 23 6.78 4.51 -0.22
C CYS A 23 8.01 4.72 -1.11
N ASP A 24 7.82 5.22 -2.33
CA ASP A 24 8.92 5.50 -3.26
C ASP A 24 9.82 6.66 -2.78
N GLU A 25 9.33 7.51 -1.88
CA GLU A 25 10.07 8.69 -1.41
C GLU A 25 10.93 8.42 -0.18
N CYS A 26 10.35 7.82 0.87
CA CYS A 26 11.05 7.57 2.13
C CYS A 26 11.46 6.11 2.32
N GLU A 27 11.19 5.25 1.34
CA GLU A 27 11.46 3.79 1.36
C GLU A 27 10.76 3.04 2.51
N THR A 28 9.83 3.68 3.24
CA THR A 28 9.09 3.05 4.33
C THR A 28 8.16 1.99 3.79
N GLY A 29 8.30 0.78 4.31
CA GLY A 29 7.43 -0.34 4.00
C GLY A 29 6.37 -0.60 5.08
N PHE A 30 5.15 -0.93 4.66
CA PHE A 30 4.05 -1.26 5.55
C PHE A 30 3.02 -2.18 4.90
N HIS A 31 2.28 -2.94 5.71
CA HIS A 31 1.08 -3.63 5.26
C HIS A 31 -0.10 -2.65 5.21
N LEU A 32 -0.92 -2.72 4.17
CA LEU A 32 -2.17 -1.97 4.05
C LEU A 32 -3.07 -2.24 5.25
N ASP A 33 -3.31 -3.50 5.60
CA ASP A 33 -4.15 -3.86 6.76
C ASP A 33 -3.59 -3.32 8.08
N CYS A 34 -2.26 -3.17 8.21
CA CYS A 34 -1.68 -2.56 9.41
C CYS A 34 -1.88 -1.05 9.45
N ALA A 35 -1.73 -0.37 8.32
CA ALA A 35 -1.93 1.07 8.22
C ALA A 35 -3.41 1.46 8.34
N ASP A 36 -4.31 0.65 7.78
CA ASP A 36 -5.77 0.76 7.92
C ASP A 36 -6.20 0.61 9.38
N ARG A 37 -5.68 -0.42 10.08
CA ARG A 37 -5.96 -0.63 11.52
C ARG A 37 -5.41 0.48 12.42
N ALA A 38 -4.36 1.17 11.98
CA ALA A 38 -3.82 2.32 12.69
C ALA A 38 -4.60 3.61 12.41
N ASP A 39 -5.58 3.59 11.50
CA ASP A 39 -6.31 4.76 10.99
C ASP A 39 -5.38 5.80 10.34
N GLU A 40 -4.21 5.35 9.87
CA GLU A 40 -3.18 6.21 9.25
C GLU A 40 -3.12 6.01 7.72
N LEU A 41 -3.97 5.14 7.18
CA LEU A 41 -4.07 4.88 5.76
C LEU A 41 -5.30 5.58 5.18
N THR A 42 -5.07 6.68 4.47
CA THR A 42 -6.12 7.27 3.64
C THR A 42 -6.09 6.61 2.27
N ILE A 43 -7.17 5.91 1.92
CA ILE A 43 -7.38 5.35 0.59
C ILE A 43 -8.55 6.08 -0.07
N ASP A 44 -8.26 6.84 -1.13
CA ASP A 44 -9.30 7.46 -1.95
C ASP A 44 -9.48 6.69 -3.27
N VAL A 45 -10.68 6.19 -3.51
CA VAL A 45 -11.02 5.43 -4.73
C VAL A 45 -11.49 6.42 -5.78
N ASN A 46 -10.56 6.89 -6.63
CA ASN A 46 -10.81 8.07 -7.46
C ASN A 46 -11.51 7.79 -8.81
N SER A 47 -11.86 6.55 -9.16
CA SER A 47 -12.53 6.31 -10.46
C SER A 47 -13.39 5.07 -10.56
N ARG A 48 -14.69 5.27 -10.85
CA ARG A 48 -15.61 4.30 -11.48
C ARG A 48 -15.43 4.26 -13.01
N LEU A 49 -14.21 4.38 -13.50
CA LEU A 49 -13.94 4.24 -14.93
C LEU A 49 -13.62 2.78 -15.22
N LEU A 50 -14.68 2.03 -15.58
CA LEU A 50 -14.61 0.79 -16.34
C LEU A 50 -13.49 -0.19 -15.89
N ARG A 51 -13.69 -0.87 -14.75
CA ARG A 51 -12.96 -2.08 -14.30
C ARG A 51 -11.56 -1.91 -13.68
N SER A 52 -11.11 -0.69 -13.37
CA SER A 52 -9.84 -0.49 -12.64
C SER A 52 -10.06 0.40 -11.42
N ASP A 53 -10.07 -0.20 -10.24
CA ASP A 53 -10.04 0.56 -8.99
C ASP A 53 -8.63 1.14 -8.82
N THR A 54 -8.53 2.45 -9.02
CA THR A 54 -7.30 3.20 -8.70
C THR A 54 -7.43 3.72 -7.29
N TYR A 55 -6.49 3.33 -6.44
CA TYR A 55 -6.44 3.68 -5.03
C TYR A 55 -5.33 4.71 -4.85
N GLU A 56 -5.67 5.89 -4.35
CA GLU A 56 -4.65 6.87 -3.94
C GLU A 56 -4.27 6.61 -2.48
N ILE A 57 -2.97 6.49 -2.22
CA ILE A 57 -2.41 6.15 -0.91
C ILE A 57 -1.46 7.25 -0.47
N GLU A 58 -1.62 7.70 0.77
CA GLU A 58 -0.72 8.65 1.41
C GLU A 58 0.25 7.94 2.36
N CYS A 59 1.55 8.27 2.27
CA CYS A 59 2.56 7.72 3.16
C CYS A 59 2.36 8.27 4.57
N PRO A 60 2.19 7.42 5.58
CA PRO A 60 2.01 7.90 6.95
C PRO A 60 3.30 8.42 7.61
N GLU A 61 4.47 8.27 6.95
CA GLU A 61 5.74 8.81 7.43
C GLU A 61 6.06 10.19 6.84
N CYS A 62 6.01 10.33 5.50
CA CYS A 62 6.41 11.56 4.82
C CYS A 62 5.25 12.33 4.16
N GLY A 63 4.03 11.79 4.15
CA GLY A 63 2.87 12.40 3.50
C GLY A 63 2.89 12.31 1.97
N HIS A 64 3.86 11.61 1.37
CA HIS A 64 3.91 11.40 -0.07
C HIS A 64 2.70 10.61 -0.54
N ARG A 65 2.00 11.10 -1.58
CA ARG A 65 0.83 10.44 -2.15
C ARG A 65 1.16 9.81 -3.48
N TRP A 66 0.75 8.55 -3.67
CA TRP A 66 0.89 7.87 -4.94
C TRP A 66 -0.36 7.04 -5.25
N ALA A 67 -0.59 6.84 -6.55
CA ALA A 67 -1.70 6.02 -7.03
C ALA A 67 -1.23 4.58 -7.24
N LEU A 68 -2.01 3.64 -6.72
CA LEU A 68 -1.87 2.21 -6.98
C LEU A 68 -3.11 1.72 -7.73
N GLY A 69 -2.89 1.24 -8.95
CA GLY A 69 -3.89 0.41 -9.61
C GLY A 69 -3.82 -0.98 -9.01
N PHE A 70 -4.87 -1.40 -8.30
CA PHE A 70 -5.06 -2.83 -8.06
C PHE A 70 -5.83 -3.35 -9.28
N GLU A 71 -5.20 -4.18 -10.10
CA GLU A 71 -5.93 -4.95 -11.10
C GLU A 71 -6.79 -5.97 -10.32
N PRO A 72 -8.13 -5.97 -10.45
CA PRO A 72 -8.99 -6.86 -9.66
C PRO A 72 -8.92 -8.36 -10.05
N ASP A 73 -7.85 -8.83 -10.71
CA ASP A 73 -7.82 -10.15 -11.36
C ASP A 73 -6.76 -11.15 -10.83
N GLU A 74 -6.22 -10.99 -9.62
CA GLU A 74 -5.45 -12.06 -8.95
C GLU A 74 -6.13 -12.62 -7.69
N TRP A 75 -7.47 -12.62 -7.68
CA TRP A 75 -8.28 -13.48 -6.80
C TRP A 75 -8.94 -14.57 -7.66
N ILE A 76 -8.13 -15.43 -8.29
CA ILE A 76 -8.61 -16.70 -8.81
C ILE A 76 -8.07 -17.80 -7.88
N GLU A 77 -9.03 -18.58 -7.40
CA GLU A 77 -9.02 -19.62 -6.36
C GLU A 77 -7.88 -20.66 -6.42
#